data_AF-A0A497RZK2-F1
#
_entry.id   AF-A0A497RZK2-F1
#
_cell.length_a   1.000
_cell.length_b   1.000
_cell.length_c   1.000
_cell.angle_alpha   90.00
_cell.angle_beta   90.00
_cell.angle_gamma   90.00
#
_symmetry.space_group_name_H-M   'P 1'
#
loop_
_entity.id
_entity.type
_entity.pdbx_description
1 polymer ?
#
loop_
_entity_poly.entity_id
_entity_poly.type
_entity_poly.pdbx_seq_one_letter_code
_entity_poly.pdbx_strand_id
1 'polypeptide(L)'
;PILRYIQKLKNDKKSSVILTGYQVEGTNGRLLMENGYIVDESNNKKISVKMEKHQFDFSAHAGRNSLERIARDVNPEIAFVVHGDQEPATELGKFLTTICEKVYVPEVGDVIEI
;
A
#
# COMPACT_ATOMS: atom_id res chain seq x y z
N PRO A 1 -14.93 -10.52 -10.41
CA PRO A 1 -14.69 -10.45 -11.88
C PRO A 1 -13.24 -10.74 -12.30
N ILE A 2 -12.25 -10.07 -11.71
CA ILE A 2 -10.83 -10.17 -12.11
C ILE A 2 -10.25 -11.59 -12.03
N LEU A 3 -10.57 -12.35 -10.98
CA LEU A 3 -10.12 -13.74 -10.82
C LEU A 3 -10.47 -14.63 -12.03
N ARG A 4 -11.67 -14.45 -12.60
CA ARG A 4 -12.11 -15.18 -13.80
C ARG A 4 -11.27 -14.85 -15.03
N TYR A 5 -10.88 -13.58 -15.22
CA TYR A 5 -10.01 -13.18 -16.32
C TYR A 5 -8.60 -13.73 -16.15
N ILE A 6 -8.04 -13.63 -14.94
CA ILE A 6 -6.73 -14.20 -14.63
C ILE A 6 -6.75 -15.72 -14.85
N GLN A 7 -7.77 -16.44 -14.37
CA GLN A 7 -7.88 -17.89 -14.59
C GLN A 7 -7.88 -18.28 -16.07
N LYS A 8 -8.54 -17.49 -16.93
CA LYS A 8 -8.58 -17.72 -18.37
C LYS A 8 -7.27 -17.38 -19.07
N LEU A 9 -6.61 -16.29 -18.69
CA LEU A 9 -5.48 -15.71 -19.42
C LEU A 9 -4.11 -16.02 -18.79
N LYS A 10 -4.06 -16.62 -17.60
CA LYS A 10 -2.83 -16.86 -16.83
C LYS A 10 -1.64 -17.46 -17.58
N ASN A 11 -1.87 -18.21 -18.65
CA ASN A 11 -0.83 -18.88 -19.44
C ASN A 11 -0.51 -18.17 -20.76
N ASP A 12 -1.25 -17.12 -21.11
CA ASP A 12 -1.05 -16.38 -22.35
C ASP A 12 0.14 -15.43 -22.21
N LYS A 13 1.15 -15.63 -23.07
CA LYS A 13 2.38 -14.83 -23.09
C LYS A 13 2.18 -13.45 -23.72
N LYS A 14 1.05 -13.20 -24.37
CA LYS A 14 0.72 -11.89 -24.97
C LYS A 14 -0.12 -11.01 -24.04
N SER A 15 -0.52 -11.54 -22.89
CA SER A 15 -1.33 -10.85 -21.90
C SER A 15 -0.49 -10.41 -20.70
N SER A 16 -0.88 -9.29 -20.10
CA SER A 16 -0.24 -8.73 -18.90
C SER A 16 -1.29 -8.35 -17.84
N VAL A 17 -0.90 -8.47 -16.57
CA VAL A 17 -1.65 -7.87 -15.45
C VAL A 17 -0.97 -6.57 -15.06
N ILE A 18 -1.74 -5.50 -15.01
CA ILE A 18 -1.27 -4.17 -14.65
C ILE A 18 -1.96 -3.74 -13.36
N LEU A 19 -1.17 -3.48 -12.32
CA LEU A 19 -1.63 -2.95 -11.04
C LEU A 19 -1.24 -1.46 -10.98
N THR A 20 -2.18 -0.61 -10.57
CA THR A 20 -2.06 0.85 -10.69
C THR A 20 -1.88 1.57 -9.34
N GLY A 21 -1.79 0.83 -8.24
CA GLY A 21 -1.60 1.41 -6.92
C GLY A 21 -1.08 0.38 -5.92
N TYR A 22 -0.86 0.84 -4.68
CA TYR A 22 -0.32 0.01 -3.61
C TYR A 22 -1.13 -1.28 -3.38
N GLN A 23 -0.44 -2.37 -3.08
CA GLN A 23 -1.06 -3.66 -2.78
C GLN A 23 -0.78 -4.01 -1.32
N VAL A 24 -1.82 -4.08 -0.50
CA VAL A 24 -1.69 -4.40 0.94
C VAL A 24 -1.13 -5.80 1.12
N GLU A 25 -0.33 -6.00 2.17
CA GLU A 25 0.21 -7.31 2.53
C GLU A 25 -0.90 -8.38 2.66
N GLY A 26 -0.60 -9.61 2.25
CA GLY A 26 -1.55 -10.73 2.27
C GLY A 26 -2.63 -10.69 1.17
N THR A 27 -2.76 -9.60 0.42
CA THR A 27 -3.71 -9.54 -0.71
C THR A 27 -3.20 -10.30 -1.94
N ASN A 28 -4.14 -10.72 -2.79
CA ASN A 28 -3.81 -11.37 -4.06
C ASN A 28 -2.93 -10.52 -4.98
N GLY A 29 -3.05 -9.19 -4.96
CA GLY A 29 -2.19 -8.32 -5.75
C GLY A 29 -0.74 -8.35 -5.28
N ARG A 30 -0.53 -8.33 -3.95
CA ARG A 30 0.79 -8.48 -3.33
C ARG A 30 1.42 -9.83 -3.66
N LEU A 31 0.69 -10.93 -3.46
CA LEU A 31 1.12 -12.29 -3.79
C LEU A 31 1.45 -12.44 -5.28
N LEU A 32 0.69 -11.78 -6.16
CA LEU A 32 0.93 -11.82 -7.59
C LEU A 32 2.26 -11.17 -7.96
N MET A 33 2.56 -10.01 -7.39
CA MET A 33 3.79 -9.27 -7.68
C MET A 33 5.03 -9.94 -7.09
N GLU A 34 4.95 -10.42 -5.85
CA GLU A 34 6.10 -10.97 -5.13
C GLU A 34 6.34 -12.45 -5.45
N ASN A 35 5.27 -13.22 -5.68
CA ASN A 35 5.39 -14.67 -5.81
C ASN A 35 4.83 -15.22 -7.13
N GLY A 36 4.22 -14.38 -7.98
CA GLY A 36 3.72 -14.79 -9.29
C GLY A 36 2.47 -15.66 -9.25
N TYR A 37 1.68 -15.61 -8.16
CA TYR A 37 0.45 -16.37 -8.04
C TYR A 37 -0.63 -15.61 -7.29
N ILE A 38 -1.86 -16.10 -7.42
CA ILE A 38 -3.02 -15.69 -6.61
C ILE A 38 -3.64 -16.92 -5.95
N VAL A 39 -4.45 -16.70 -4.91
CA VAL A 39 -5.25 -17.72 -4.24
C VAL A 39 -6.72 -17.49 -4.59
N ASP A 40 -7.38 -18.54 -5.05
CA ASP A 40 -8.83 -18.57 -5.18
C ASP A 40 -9.44 -18.92 -3.82
N GLU A 41 -9.99 -17.93 -3.14
CA GLU A 41 -10.54 -18.07 -1.78
C GLU A 41 -11.72 -19.06 -1.71
N SER A 42 -12.41 -19.31 -2.82
CA SER A 42 -13.56 -20.24 -2.85
C SER A 42 -13.18 -21.70 -2.60
N ASN A 43 -11.95 -22.06 -2.95
CA ASN A 43 -11.45 -23.44 -2.89
C ASN A 43 -10.01 -23.53 -2.35
N ASN A 44 -9.49 -22.41 -1.86
CA ASN A 44 -8.13 -22.21 -1.37
C ASN A 44 -7.03 -22.67 -2.35
N LYS A 45 -7.28 -22.60 -3.66
CA LYS A 45 -6.34 -23.09 -4.67
C LYS A 45 -5.39 -21.99 -5.13
N LYS A 46 -4.10 -22.33 -5.14
CA LYS A 46 -3.05 -21.53 -5.75
C LYS A 46 -3.13 -21.56 -7.28
N ILE A 47 -3.17 -20.39 -7.90
CA ILE A 47 -3.17 -20.21 -9.35
C ILE A 47 -1.90 -19.48 -9.75
N SER A 48 -0.96 -20.20 -10.35
CA SER A 48 0.24 -19.60 -10.93
C SER A 48 -0.14 -18.75 -12.16
N VAL A 49 0.40 -17.54 -12.22
CA VAL A 49 0.18 -16.57 -13.29
C VAL A 49 1.49 -16.40 -14.06
N LYS A 50 1.49 -16.82 -15.33
CA LYS A 50 2.64 -16.72 -16.24
C LYS A 50 2.61 -15.47 -17.12
N MET A 51 1.49 -14.76 -17.18
CA MET A 51 1.40 -13.43 -17.78
C MET A 51 2.49 -12.50 -17.23
N GLU A 52 2.89 -11.50 -18.02
CA GLU A 52 3.72 -10.41 -17.52
C GLU A 52 2.96 -9.61 -16.46
N LYS A 53 3.68 -9.02 -15.50
CA LYS A 53 3.10 -8.23 -14.41
C LYS A 53 3.81 -6.89 -14.37
N HIS A 54 3.02 -5.82 -14.30
CA HIS A 54 3.54 -4.48 -14.16
C HIS A 54 2.84 -3.78 -12.99
N GLN A 55 3.62 -3.01 -12.25
CA GLN A 55 3.13 -2.11 -11.23
C GLN A 55 3.44 -0.69 -11.69
N PHE A 56 2.40 0.13 -11.80
CA PHE A 56 2.53 1.57 -11.98
C PHE A 56 1.98 2.26 -10.74
N ASP A 57 2.59 3.37 -10.37
CA ASP A 57 2.12 4.21 -9.28
C ASP A 57 1.24 5.33 -9.84
N PHE A 58 -0.02 4.99 -10.11
CA PHE A 58 -1.10 5.95 -10.36
C PHE A 58 -2.00 6.07 -9.13
N SER A 59 -1.47 5.76 -7.94
CA SER A 59 -2.24 5.86 -6.72
C SER A 59 -2.65 7.31 -6.50
N ALA A 60 -3.91 7.54 -6.11
CA ALA A 60 -4.42 8.88 -5.81
C ALA A 60 -3.93 9.37 -4.43
N HIS A 61 -2.97 8.67 -3.81
CA HIS A 61 -2.42 9.01 -2.50
C HIS A 61 -1.24 9.96 -2.65
N ALA A 62 -1.10 10.87 -1.69
CA ALA A 62 0.05 11.75 -1.62
C ALA A 62 1.31 10.93 -1.32
N GLY A 63 2.30 10.99 -2.21
CA GLY A 63 3.63 10.46 -1.93
C GLY A 63 4.38 11.27 -0.86
N ARG A 64 5.52 10.75 -0.39
CA ARG A 64 6.33 11.34 0.68
C ARG A 64 6.56 12.85 0.53
N ASN A 65 7.06 13.30 -0.62
CA ASN A 65 7.36 14.72 -0.85
C ASN A 65 6.12 15.62 -0.70
N SER A 66 4.94 15.13 -1.08
CA SER A 66 3.69 15.89 -0.95
C SER A 66 3.25 15.98 0.52
N LEU A 67 3.39 14.88 1.27
CA LEU A 67 3.11 14.85 2.71
C LEU A 67 4.06 15.76 3.48
N GLU A 68 5.36 15.68 3.20
CA GLU A 68 6.37 16.55 3.84
C GLU A 68 6.11 18.03 3.53
N ARG A 69 5.73 18.35 2.29
CA ARG A 69 5.38 19.70 1.88
C ARG A 69 4.16 20.22 2.64
N ILE A 70 3.07 19.44 2.71
CA ILE A 70 1.86 19.84 3.44
C ILE A 70 2.17 20.08 4.92
N ALA A 71 2.99 19.23 5.54
CA ALA A 71 3.39 19.40 6.93
C ALA A 71 4.13 20.73 7.17
N ARG A 72 5.06 21.10 6.28
CA ARG A 72 5.77 22.39 6.36
C ARG A 72 4.85 23.58 6.11
N ASP A 73 3.96 23.47 5.12
CA ASP A 73 3.05 24.55 4.74
C ASP A 73 2.00 24.82 5.85
N VAL A 74 1.55 23.77 6.54
CA VAL A 74 0.57 23.87 7.65
C VAL A 74 1.24 24.24 8.96
N ASN A 75 2.43 23.71 9.25
CA ASN A 75 3.19 23.89 10.48
C ASN A 75 2.36 23.67 11.77
N PRO A 76 1.81 22.47 11.99
CA PRO A 76 0.94 22.20 13.13
C PRO A 76 1.73 22.02 14.44
N GLU A 77 1.09 22.31 15.57
CA GLU A 77 1.64 22.03 16.91
C GLU A 77 1.70 20.52 17.19
N ILE A 78 0.65 19.79 16.81
CA ILE A 78 0.50 18.35 17.05
C ILE A 78 0.18 17.63 15.74
N ALA A 79 0.84 16.50 15.48
CA ALA A 79 0.57 15.64 14.34
C ALA A 79 0.34 14.17 14.74
N PHE A 80 -0.57 13.50 14.04
CA PHE A 80 -0.83 12.07 14.16
C PHE A 80 -0.60 11.40 12.81
N VAL A 81 0.25 10.37 12.75
CA VAL A 81 0.48 9.57 11.54
C VAL A 81 -0.29 8.28 11.65
N VAL A 82 -1.29 8.12 10.78
CA VAL A 82 -2.21 6.98 10.77
C VAL A 82 -2.40 6.46 9.35
N HIS A 83 -3.04 5.30 9.20
CA HIS A 83 -3.40 4.70 7.91
C HIS A 83 -2.20 4.50 6.95
N GLY A 84 -1.10 4.00 7.50
CA GLY A 84 0.06 3.55 6.74
C GLY A 84 0.67 2.32 7.40
N ASP A 85 1.47 1.59 6.65
CA ASP A 85 2.25 0.49 7.21
C ASP A 85 3.22 1.02 8.29
N GLN A 86 3.55 0.18 9.27
CA GLN A 86 4.26 0.58 10.48
C GLN A 86 5.56 1.34 10.20
N GLU A 87 6.38 0.82 9.29
CA GLU A 87 7.69 1.41 8.97
C GLU A 87 7.55 2.76 8.24
N PRO A 88 6.81 2.88 7.12
CA PRO A 88 6.54 4.18 6.49
C PRO A 88 5.91 5.21 7.42
N ALA A 89 4.96 4.80 8.28
CA ALA A 89 4.31 5.68 9.25
C ALA A 89 5.32 6.20 10.29
N THR A 90 6.18 5.33 10.81
CA THR A 90 7.26 5.68 11.75
C THR A 90 8.26 6.64 11.10
N GLU A 91 8.64 6.39 9.85
CA GLU A 91 9.56 7.27 9.10
C GLU A 91 8.98 8.66 8.85
N LEU A 92 7.70 8.75 8.47
CA LEU A 92 7.02 10.05 8.35
C LEU A 92 6.92 10.74 9.72
N GLY A 93 6.61 10.00 10.78
CA GLY A 93 6.57 10.51 12.15
C GLY A 93 7.90 11.13 12.58
N LYS A 94 9.02 10.44 12.34
CA LYS A 94 10.38 10.98 12.60
C LYS A 94 10.67 12.27 11.84
N PHE A 95 10.18 12.39 10.60
CA PHE A 95 10.31 13.65 9.87
C PHE A 95 9.47 14.76 10.51
N LEU A 96 8.23 14.46 10.90
CA LEU A 96 7.32 15.45 11.48
C LEU A 96 7.81 16.02 12.82
N THR A 97 8.63 15.30 13.59
CA THR A 97 9.22 15.85 14.84
C THR A 97 10.20 17.00 14.59
N THR A 98 10.63 17.20 13.35
CA THR A 98 11.43 18.37 12.96
C THR A 98 10.59 19.63 12.72
N ILE A 99 9.26 19.48 12.71
CA ILE A 99 8.29 20.55 12.38
C ILE A 99 7.32 20.78 13.54
N CYS A 100 6.75 19.71 14.10
CA CYS A 100 5.68 19.76 15.10
C CYS A 100 6.26 19.65 16.52
N GLU A 101 5.59 20.23 17.51
CA GLU A 101 5.97 20.10 18.91
C GLU A 101 5.72 18.68 19.44
N LYS A 102 4.62 18.06 19.02
CA LYS A 102 4.27 16.67 19.38
C LYS A 102 3.89 15.88 18.14
N VAL A 103 4.39 14.65 18.07
CA VAL A 103 4.06 13.71 16.99
C VAL A 103 3.72 12.35 17.59
N TYR A 104 2.62 11.79 17.11
CA TYR A 104 2.15 10.46 17.51
C TYR A 104 2.06 9.55 16.30
N VAL A 105 2.56 8.33 16.45
CA VAL A 105 2.35 7.21 15.50
C VAL A 105 1.62 6.12 16.30
N PRO A 106 0.31 6.26 16.51
CA PRO A 106 -0.44 5.38 17.40
C PRO A 106 -0.64 3.99 16.79
N GLU A 107 -0.76 2.99 17.67
CA GLU A 107 -1.26 1.67 17.32
C GLU A 107 -2.79 1.62 17.38
N VAL A 108 -3.38 0.60 16.76
CA VAL A 108 -4.83 0.41 16.77
C VAL A 108 -5.29 0.14 18.21
N GLY A 109 -6.11 1.05 18.75
CA GLY A 109 -6.65 0.97 20.10
C GLY A 109 -6.01 1.92 21.10
N ASP A 110 -4.95 2.63 20.71
CA ASP A 110 -4.36 3.67 21.56
C ASP A 110 -5.35 4.81 21.84
N VAL A 111 -5.33 5.30 23.08
CA VAL A 111 -6.09 6.48 23.52
C VAL A 111 -5.08 7.55 23.90
N ILE A 112 -5.17 8.70 23.24
CA ILE A 112 -4.27 9.84 23.46
C ILE A 112 -5.11 11.01 23.93
N GLU A 113 -4.81 11.52 25.13
CA GLU A 113 -5.36 12.77 25.64
C GLU A 113 -4.53 13.94 25.11
N ILE A 114 -5.23 14.97 24.59
CA ILE A 114 -4.63 16.15 23.93
C ILE A 114 -4.77 17.36 24.84
#